data_AF-A0A9D2BZ06-F1
#
_entry.id   AF-A0A9D2BZ06-F1
#
_cell.length_a   1.000
_cell.length_b   1.000
_cell.length_c   1.000
_cell.angle_alpha   90.00
_cell.angle_beta   90.00
_cell.angle_gamma   90.00
#
_symmetry.space_group_name_H-M   'P 1'
#
loop_
_entity.id
_entity.type
_entity.pdbx_description
1 polymer ?
#
loop_
_entity_poly.entity_id
_entity_poly.type
_entity_poly.pdbx_seq_one_letter_code
_entity_poly.pdbx_strand_id
1 'polypeptide(L)' 'MDQAMNSATQFGRLLRENPQASQFFDQCTPAQRQAILLQLPQMQTQAQLEAFVENLPSAAL' A
#
# COMPACT_ATOMS: atom_id res chain seq x y z
N MET A 1 -17.98 3.57 -8.68
CA MET A 1 -17.02 2.44 -8.69
C MET A 1 -15.60 3.02 -8.68
N ASP A 2 -15.38 4.08 -7.88
CA ASP A 2 -14.34 5.09 -8.15
C ASP A 2 -13.30 5.19 -7.03
N GLN A 3 -13.69 4.94 -5.78
CA GLN A 3 -12.79 5.04 -4.63
C GLN A 3 -11.70 3.97 -4.63
N ALA A 4 -12.00 2.74 -5.06
CA ALA A 4 -10.99 1.67 -5.12
C ALA A 4 -9.89 1.96 -6.16
N MET A 5 -10.27 2.51 -7.32
CA MET A 5 -9.35 2.92 -8.37
C MET A 5 -8.46 4.10 -7.90
N ASN A 6 -9.05 5.04 -7.16
CA ASN A 6 -8.34 6.18 -6.58
C ASN A 6 -7.32 5.71 -5.52
N SER A 7 -7.74 4.81 -4.62
CA SER A 7 -6.91 4.24 -3.55
C SER A 7 -5.70 3.48 -4.09
N ALA A 8 -5.87 2.66 -5.12
CA ALA A 8 -4.77 1.95 -5.77
C ALA A 8 -3.78 2.90 -6.46
N THR A 9 -4.29 3.99 -7.05
CA THR A 9 -3.46 5.01 -7.71
C THR A 9 -2.65 5.82 -6.69
N GLN A 10 -3.28 6.22 -5.58
CA GLN A 10 -2.59 6.88 -4.47
C GLN A 10 -1.56 5.95 -3.81
N PHE A 11 -1.90 4.68 -3.60
CA PHE A 11 -0.98 3.68 -3.07
C PHE A 11 0.29 3.55 -3.93
N GLY A 12 0.14 3.41 -5.25
CA GLY A 12 1.27 3.31 -6.17
C GLY A 12 2.12 4.58 -6.24
N ARG A 13 1.53 5.75 -5.95
CA ARG A 13 2.26 7.01 -5.81
C ARG A 13 3.06 7.04 -4.52
N LEU A 14 2.43 6.73 -3.39
CA LEU A 14 3.05 6.70 -2.06
C LEU A 14 4.19 5.67 -1.98
N LEU A 15 4.02 4.50 -2.61
CA LEU A 15 5.11 3.52 -2.76
C LEU A 15 6.32 4.12 -3.48
N ARG A 16 6.10 4.92 -4.53
CA ARG A 16 7.18 5.58 -5.28
C ARG A 16 7.87 6.67 -4.46
N GLU A 17 7.11 7.40 -3.65
CA GLU A 17 7.64 8.42 -2.75
C GLU A 17 8.41 7.80 -1.57
N ASN A 18 8.15 6.53 -1.24
CA ASN A 18 8.74 5.84 -0.10
C ASN A 18 9.59 4.60 -0.53
N PRO A 19 10.91 4.77 -0.77
CA PRO A 19 11.76 3.73 -1.35
C PRO A 19 11.89 2.47 -0.47
N GLN A 20 11.70 2.57 0.85
CA GLN A 20 11.68 1.40 1.73
C GLN A 20 10.42 0.56 1.53
N ALA A 21 9.25 1.20 1.46
CA ALA A 21 7.99 0.53 1.18
C ALA A 21 7.98 -0.07 -0.24
N SER A 22 8.55 0.64 -1.22
CA SER A 22 8.71 0.11 -2.58
C SER A 22 9.55 -1.17 -2.61
N GLN A 23 10.67 -1.19 -1.90
CA GLN A 23 11.52 -2.38 -1.83
C GLN A 23 10.85 -3.53 -1.10
N PHE A 24 10.14 -3.26 0.00
CA PHE A 24 9.38 -4.28 0.71
C PHE A 24 8.27 -4.86 -0.17
N PHE A 25 7.48 -4.01 -0.82
CA PHE A 25 6.43 -4.44 -1.74
C PHE A 25 7.00 -5.24 -2.93
N ASP A 26 8.21 -4.89 -3.39
CA ASP A 26 8.91 -5.67 -4.42
C ASP A 26 9.38 -7.04 -3.91
N GLN A 27 9.80 -7.14 -2.66
CA GLN A 27 10.19 -8.42 -2.04
C GLN A 27 8.98 -9.28 -1.61
N CYS A 28 7.80 -8.69 -1.44
CA CYS A 28 6.58 -9.43 -1.12
C CYS A 28 6.23 -10.47 -2.18
N THR A 29 5.79 -11.64 -1.74
CA THR A 29 5.23 -12.68 -2.61
C THR A 29 3.93 -12.20 -3.28
N PRO A 30 3.54 -12.77 -4.43
CA PRO A 30 2.29 -12.40 -5.09
C PRO A 30 1.06 -12.53 -4.19
N ALA A 31 1.06 -13.47 -3.25
CA ALA A 31 0.00 -13.61 -2.24
C ALA A 31 -0.02 -12.44 -1.24
N GLN A 32 1.14 -12.02 -0.74
CA GLN A 32 1.24 -10.85 0.16
C GLN A 32 0.83 -9.57 -0.56
N ARG A 33 1.29 -9.38 -1.82
CA ARG A 33 0.88 -8.22 -2.64
C ARG A 33 -0.64 -8.19 -2.83
N GLN A 34 -1.27 -9.33 -3.11
CA GLN A 34 -2.73 -9.41 -3.20
C GLN A 34 -3.42 -9.06 -1.88
N ALA A 35 -2.93 -9.57 -0.75
CA ALA A 35 -3.48 -9.24 0.57
C ALA A 35 -3.42 -7.73 0.84
N ILE A 36 -2.30 -7.09 0.51
CA ILE A 36 -2.13 -5.63 0.60
C ILE A 36 -3.15 -4.90 -0.28
N LEU A 37 -3.27 -5.28 -1.56
CA LEU A 37 -4.19 -4.66 -2.51
C LEU A 37 -5.66 -4.81 -2.09
N LEU A 38 -6.03 -5.93 -1.45
CA LEU A 38 -7.38 -6.17 -0.91
C LEU A 38 -7.71 -5.30 0.31
N GLN A 39 -6.70 -4.82 1.03
CA GLN A 39 -6.88 -3.93 2.18
C GLN A 39 -7.01 -2.46 1.76
N LEU A 40 -6.45 -2.05 0.62
CA LEU A 40 -6.55 -0.68 0.10
C LEU A 40 -7.99 -0.13 0.01
N PRO A 41 -9.00 -0.85 -0.52
CA PRO A 41 -10.37 -0.33 -0.58
C PRO A 41 -11.02 -0.16 0.80
N GLN A 42 -10.47 -0.77 1.86
CA GLN A 42 -10.94 -0.55 3.23
C GLN A 42 -10.43 0.78 3.80
N MET A 43 -9.39 1.36 3.19
CA MET A 43 -8.83 2.63 3.61
C MET A 43 -9.61 3.78 2.98
N GLN A 44 -10.46 4.40 3.78
CA GLN A 44 -11.39 5.44 3.33
C GLN A 44 -10.74 6.83 3.26
N THR A 45 -9.56 7.01 3.86
CA THR A 45 -8.87 8.31 3.93
C THR A 45 -7.41 8.19 3.50
N GLN A 46 -6.89 9.27 2.92
CA GLN A 46 -5.50 9.34 2.47
C GLN A 46 -4.52 9.09 3.62
N ALA A 47 -4.78 9.66 4.80
CA ALA A 47 -3.92 9.47 5.98
C ALA A 47 -3.82 8.00 6.44
N GLN A 48 -4.88 7.19 6.29
CA GLN A 48 -4.81 5.75 6.60
C GLN A 48 -3.89 5.05 5.61
N LEU A 49 -3.99 5.43 4.33
CA LEU A 49 -3.24 4.83 3.24
C LEU A 49 -1.74 5.21 3.30
N GLU A 50 -1.43 6.45 3.70
CA GLU A 50 -0.08 6.92 4.01
C GLU A 50 0.51 6.16 5.19
N ALA A 51 -0.20 6.12 6.32
CA ALA A 51 0.25 5.38 7.50
C ALA A 51 0.47 3.88 7.18
N PHE A 52 -0.37 3.29 6.33
CA PHE A 52 -0.20 1.91 5.89
C PHE A 52 1.09 1.72 5.07
N VAL A 53 1.37 2.61 4.11
CA VAL A 53 2.61 2.56 3.32
C VAL A 53 3.85 2.79 4.19
N GLU A 54 3.77 3.71 5.15
CA GLU A 54 4.86 3.96 6.11
C GLU A 54 5.11 2.75 7.02
N ASN A 55 4.06 2.01 7.38
CA ASN A 55 4.16 0.81 8.22
C ASN A 55 4.40 -0.49 7.44
N LEU A 56 4.29 -0.50 6.10
CA LEU A 56 4.60 -1.68 5.27
C LEU A 56 5.94 -2.34 5.61
N PRO A 57 7.08 -1.62 5.58
CA PRO A 57 8.38 -2.21 5.91
C PRO A 57 8.52 -2.56 7.41
N SER A 58 7.77 -1.88 8.29
CA SER A 58 7.79 -2.12 9.74
C SER A 58 6.92 -3.30 10.18
N ALA A 59 5.91 -3.69 9.38
CA ALA A 59 5.05 -4.84 9.63
C ALA A 59 5.75 -6.19 9.37
N ALA A 60 6.99 -6.15 8.89
CA ALA A 60 7.82 -7.31 8.58
C ALA A 60 8.71 -7.78 9.75
N LEU A 61 8.67 -7.09 10.89
CA LEU A 61 9.46 -7.40 12.10
C LEU A 61 8.68 -8.24 13.11
#